data_AF-A0A9E0E5R1-F1
#
_entry.id   AF-A0A9E0E5R1-F1
#
_cell.length_a   1.000
_cell.length_b   1.000
_cell.length_c   1.000
_cell.angle_alpha   90.00
_cell.angle_beta   90.00
_cell.angle_gamma   90.00
#
_symmetry.space_group_name_H-M   'P 1'
#
loop_
_entity.id
_entity.type
_entity.pdbx_description
1 polymer ?
#
loop_
_entity_poly.entity_id
_entity_poly.type
_entity_poly.pdbx_seq_one_letter_code
_entity_poly.pdbx_strand_id
1 'polypeptide(L)'
;VQGFVRSAGGESDITVGCYLYDTALKSELTRQGYVVAPRDWRRAAHKCADAIYARLSGESPFFDSRIAYIAESGPKERRVKRLAIMDSDGANHRFITNGQAIALTPRFSPDYGSLVYVSYVQGRVRIFVYDIGTGKQRLVTESTNPTFAPRWSPDGRSILFSMAIAGNTDIYRVPASGGVPVRLTTSPGIDVGGSYAPDGTKIVFESDRSGSQQIYVMNADGSGQQRISHGGGRYATPEWSPRGDLIAFTKIAGDFNIAVLTPDGGNERILTRGWQDEAPTWSPNGRVLQFFRTSQGSSGVSQVWQVDLTGVNERRIPTPLSGSDPAWGPLLP
;
A
#
# COMPACT_ATOMS: atom_id res chain seq x y z
N VAL A 1 -16.88 -6.33 -25.24
CA VAL A 1 -16.20 -5.03 -24.99
C VAL A 1 -15.55 -4.57 -26.28
N GLN A 2 -15.69 -3.29 -26.63
CA GLN A 2 -15.01 -2.69 -27.78
C GLN A 2 -14.30 -1.41 -27.32
N GLY A 3 -13.08 -1.16 -27.81
CA GLY A 3 -12.34 0.07 -27.54
C GLY A 3 -11.78 0.67 -28.83
N PHE A 4 -11.48 1.96 -28.82
CA PHE A 4 -10.82 2.65 -29.93
C PHE A 4 -9.91 3.78 -29.47
N VAL A 5 -8.92 4.10 -30.30
CA VAL A 5 -8.10 5.31 -30.20
C VAL A 5 -8.18 6.02 -31.55
N ARG A 6 -8.49 7.31 -31.56
CA ARG A 6 -8.59 8.14 -32.77
C ARG A 6 -7.81 9.43 -32.59
N SER A 7 -7.04 9.82 -33.61
CA SER A 7 -6.41 11.15 -33.64
C SER A 7 -7.44 12.20 -34.05
N ALA A 8 -7.47 13.34 -33.38
CA ALA A 8 -8.36 14.46 -33.69
C ALA A 8 -7.77 15.37 -34.77
N GLY A 9 -7.35 14.84 -35.93
CA GLY A 9 -6.99 15.62 -37.12
C GLY A 9 -5.84 16.64 -36.99
N GLY A 10 -5.21 16.76 -35.83
CA GLY A 10 -4.05 17.59 -35.50
C GLY A 10 -3.33 16.95 -34.30
N GLU A 11 -2.00 17.08 -34.25
CA GLU A 11 -1.12 16.32 -33.34
C GLU A 11 -1.32 16.56 -31.83
N SER A 12 -2.22 17.48 -31.43
CA SER A 12 -2.33 17.89 -30.02
C SER A 12 -3.06 16.89 -29.13
N ASP A 13 -4.16 16.28 -29.60
CA ASP A 13 -5.01 15.43 -28.78
C ASP A 13 -5.49 14.17 -29.51
N ILE A 14 -5.71 13.11 -28.73
CA ILE A 14 -6.32 11.85 -29.15
C ILE A 14 -7.61 11.60 -28.37
N THR A 15 -8.55 10.88 -28.99
CA THR A 15 -9.74 10.36 -28.33
C THR A 15 -9.56 8.87 -28.04
N VAL A 16 -9.63 8.49 -26.78
CA VAL A 16 -9.69 7.09 -26.34
C VAL A 16 -11.11 6.81 -25.88
N GLY A 17 -11.76 5.79 -26.44
CA GLY A 17 -13.14 5.45 -26.08
C GLY A 17 -13.37 3.95 -25.96
N CYS A 18 -14.43 3.61 -25.25
CA CYS A 18 -14.81 2.23 -25.00
C CYS A 18 -16.32 2.06 -24.86
N TYR A 19 -16.74 0.84 -25.15
CA TYR A 19 -18.10 0.38 -25.14
C TYR A 19 -18.22 -0.99 -24.46
N LEU A 20 -19.27 -1.13 -23.67
CA LEU A 20 -19.75 -2.42 -23.19
C LEU A 20 -21.13 -2.67 -23.77
N TYR A 21 -21.30 -3.83 -24.38
CA TYR A 21 -22.57 -4.27 -24.94
C TYR A 21 -23.01 -5.55 -24.24
N ASP A 22 -24.31 -5.66 -24.01
CA ASP A 22 -24.98 -6.93 -23.84
C ASP A 22 -25.33 -7.47 -25.23
N THR A 23 -24.66 -8.54 -25.65
CA THR A 23 -24.85 -9.11 -26.98
C THR A 23 -26.14 -9.94 -27.09
N ALA A 24 -26.66 -10.45 -25.98
CA ALA A 24 -27.92 -11.20 -25.96
C ALA A 24 -29.11 -10.24 -26.04
N LEU A 25 -29.08 -9.16 -25.24
CA LEU A 25 -30.11 -8.12 -25.23
C LEU A 25 -29.92 -7.07 -26.34
N LYS A 26 -28.82 -7.15 -27.09
CA LYS A 26 -28.44 -6.18 -28.15
C LYS A 26 -28.51 -4.73 -27.66
N SER A 27 -28.06 -4.50 -26.43
CA SER A 27 -28.12 -3.19 -25.78
C SER A 27 -26.73 -2.71 -25.38
N GLU A 28 -26.53 -1.40 -25.40
CA GLU A 28 -25.34 -0.77 -24.87
C GLU A 28 -25.48 -0.58 -23.36
N LEU A 29 -24.53 -1.11 -22.60
CA LEU A 29 -24.50 -1.00 -21.14
C LEU A 29 -23.63 0.16 -20.66
N THR A 30 -22.61 0.53 -21.41
CA THR A 30 -21.67 1.61 -21.07
C THR A 30 -21.02 2.16 -22.32
N ARG A 31 -20.88 3.48 -22.37
CA ARG A 31 -20.11 4.22 -23.37
C ARG A 31 -19.31 5.31 -22.69
N GLN A 32 -18.00 5.32 -22.92
CA GLN A 32 -17.10 6.34 -22.40
C GLN A 32 -16.14 6.82 -23.49
N GLY A 33 -15.73 8.08 -23.39
CA GLY A 33 -14.79 8.71 -24.31
C GLY A 33 -14.01 9.81 -23.60
N TYR A 34 -12.70 9.84 -23.83
CA TYR A 34 -11.79 10.79 -23.21
C TYR A 34 -10.93 11.42 -24.31
N VAL A 35 -10.90 12.75 -24.34
CA VAL A 35 -9.95 13.51 -25.15
C VAL A 35 -8.75 13.84 -24.28
N VAL A 36 -7.57 13.37 -24.66
CA VAL A 36 -6.35 13.48 -23.88
C VAL A 36 -5.14 13.73 -24.77
N ALA A 37 -4.09 14.32 -24.21
CA ALA A 37 -2.80 14.39 -24.87
C ALA A 37 -2.28 12.96 -25.15
N PRO A 38 -1.51 12.73 -26.24
CA PRO A 38 -1.00 11.40 -26.60
C PRO A 38 -0.29 10.66 -25.47
N ARG A 39 0.40 11.37 -24.56
CA ARG A 39 1.10 10.76 -23.41
C ARG A 39 0.16 10.15 -22.36
N ASP A 40 -1.08 10.60 -22.29
CA ASP A 40 -2.06 10.25 -21.25
C ASP A 40 -3.06 9.17 -21.71
N TRP A 41 -2.83 8.59 -22.89
CA TRP A 41 -3.69 7.56 -23.51
C TRP A 41 -3.92 6.35 -22.60
N ARG A 42 -2.90 5.94 -21.83
CA ARG A 42 -2.97 4.81 -20.90
C ARG A 42 -3.94 5.08 -19.77
N ARG A 43 -3.90 6.29 -19.22
CA ARG A 43 -4.80 6.74 -18.17
C ARG A 43 -6.25 6.68 -18.64
N ALA A 44 -6.52 7.17 -19.85
CA ALA A 44 -7.85 7.09 -20.46
C ALA A 44 -8.30 5.63 -20.68
N ALA A 45 -7.39 4.75 -21.10
CA ALA A 45 -7.69 3.32 -21.24
C ALA A 45 -7.99 2.65 -19.89
N HIS A 46 -7.28 3.00 -18.82
CA HIS A 46 -7.57 2.54 -17.46
C HIS A 46 -8.94 3.03 -16.97
N LYS A 47 -9.29 4.30 -17.19
CA LYS A 47 -10.65 4.81 -16.89
C LYS A 47 -11.74 4.07 -17.66
N CYS A 48 -11.45 3.64 -18.88
CA CYS A 48 -12.33 2.78 -19.66
C CYS A 48 -12.48 1.38 -19.04
N ALA A 49 -11.38 0.75 -18.62
CA ALA A 49 -11.40 -0.53 -17.91
C ALA A 49 -12.19 -0.44 -16.60
N ASP A 50 -12.02 0.67 -15.87
CA ASP A 50 -12.74 0.98 -14.63
C ASP A 50 -14.26 1.05 -14.84
N ALA A 51 -14.72 1.79 -15.86
CA ALA A 51 -16.14 1.89 -16.17
C ALA A 51 -16.76 0.54 -16.52
N ILE A 52 -16.06 -0.26 -17.33
CA ILE A 52 -16.51 -1.60 -17.73
C ILE A 52 -16.55 -2.56 -16.54
N TYR A 53 -15.48 -2.57 -15.74
CA TYR A 53 -15.36 -3.43 -14.57
C TYR A 53 -16.45 -3.12 -13.55
N ALA A 54 -16.65 -1.85 -13.23
CA ALA A 54 -17.70 -1.44 -12.30
C ALA A 54 -19.09 -1.85 -12.80
N ARG A 55 -19.35 -1.71 -14.11
CA ARG A 55 -20.63 -2.10 -14.69
C ARG A 55 -20.90 -3.60 -14.64
N LEU A 56 -19.88 -4.43 -14.85
CA LEU A 56 -19.99 -5.89 -14.89
C LEU A 56 -19.97 -6.54 -13.51
N SER A 57 -19.16 -6.01 -12.60
CA SER A 57 -18.95 -6.61 -11.28
C SER A 57 -19.81 -6.00 -10.17
N GLY A 58 -20.28 -4.76 -10.35
CA GLY A 58 -20.89 -3.98 -9.27
C GLY A 58 -19.88 -3.42 -8.26
N GLU A 59 -18.57 -3.62 -8.48
CA GLU A 59 -17.51 -3.18 -7.59
C GLU A 59 -16.95 -1.81 -7.96
N SER A 60 -16.33 -1.12 -7.00
CA SER A 60 -15.63 0.13 -7.27
C SER A 60 -14.38 -0.09 -8.15
N PRO A 61 -14.02 0.91 -9.00
CA PRO A 61 -12.86 0.84 -9.89
C PRO A 61 -11.52 0.84 -9.16
N PHE A 62 -10.46 0.42 -9.84
CA PHE A 62 -9.08 0.43 -9.32
C PHE A 62 -7.96 0.44 -10.38
N PHE A 63 -8.27 0.43 -11.68
CA PHE A 63 -7.27 0.39 -12.74
C PHE A 63 -6.57 1.74 -12.95
N ASP A 64 -7.27 2.88 -12.85
CA ASP A 64 -6.66 4.22 -12.89
C ASP A 64 -6.01 4.57 -11.54
N SER A 65 -5.09 3.71 -11.10
CA SER A 65 -4.34 3.85 -9.86
C SER A 65 -2.85 3.62 -10.09
N ARG A 66 -2.06 3.99 -9.08
CA ARG A 66 -0.61 3.80 -9.08
C ARG A 66 -0.17 3.10 -7.81
N ILE A 67 1.04 2.58 -7.86
CA ILE A 67 1.71 2.02 -6.70
C ILE A 67 2.99 2.81 -6.44
N ALA A 68 3.32 2.98 -5.17
CA ALA A 68 4.66 3.32 -4.73
C ALA A 68 5.31 2.03 -4.21
N TYR A 69 6.61 1.90 -4.40
CA TYR A 69 7.35 0.73 -3.91
C TYR A 69 8.82 1.08 -3.74
N ILE A 70 9.56 0.19 -3.09
CA ILE A 70 11.00 0.30 -2.92
C ILE A 70 11.70 -0.52 -4.00
N ALA A 71 12.24 0.17 -4.99
CA ALA A 71 13.07 -0.41 -6.04
C ALA A 71 14.47 -0.74 -5.48
N GLU A 72 14.90 -1.97 -5.68
CA GLU A 72 16.16 -2.51 -5.15
C GLU A 72 17.16 -2.86 -6.26
N SER A 73 18.44 -2.55 -6.03
CA SER A 73 19.54 -2.93 -6.91
C SER A 73 20.82 -3.21 -6.12
N GLY A 74 21.83 -3.81 -6.76
CA GLY A 74 23.06 -4.26 -6.10
C GLY A 74 22.89 -5.63 -5.43
N PRO A 75 23.90 -6.15 -4.71
CA PRO A 75 23.86 -7.45 -4.01
C PRO A 75 23.07 -7.42 -2.69
N LYS A 76 22.69 -8.59 -2.16
CA LYS A 76 21.73 -8.71 -1.03
C LYS A 76 22.22 -8.02 0.24
N GLU A 77 23.51 -8.13 0.53
CA GLU A 77 24.14 -7.50 1.70
C GLU A 77 24.39 -6.00 1.55
N ARG A 78 24.20 -5.45 0.34
CA ARG A 78 24.44 -4.03 0.05
C ARG A 78 23.44 -3.48 -0.96
N ARG A 79 22.15 -3.65 -0.64
CA ARG A 79 21.05 -3.17 -1.49
C ARG A 79 21.01 -1.64 -1.50
N VAL A 80 20.97 -1.08 -2.70
CA VAL A 80 20.53 0.30 -2.92
C VAL A 80 19.01 0.27 -3.00
N LYS A 81 18.34 0.92 -2.04
CA LYS A 81 16.88 0.97 -1.91
C LYS A 81 16.36 2.36 -2.23
N ARG A 82 15.52 2.47 -3.28
CA ARG A 82 14.99 3.73 -3.80
C ARG A 82 13.47 3.70 -3.80
N LEU A 83 12.85 4.79 -3.37
CA LEU A 83 11.42 5.02 -3.58
C LEU A 83 11.15 5.25 -5.07
N ALA A 84 10.17 4.55 -5.62
CA ALA A 84 9.67 4.67 -6.98
C ALA A 84 8.14 4.69 -7.02
N ILE A 85 7.58 5.24 -8.10
CA ILE A 85 6.15 5.21 -8.42
C ILE A 85 5.98 4.66 -9.84
N MET A 86 4.94 3.87 -10.05
CA MET A 86 4.50 3.41 -11.37
C MET A 86 2.99 3.21 -11.40
N ASP A 87 2.39 3.09 -12.58
CA ASP A 87 0.99 2.65 -12.71
C ASP A 87 0.82 1.26 -12.07
N SER A 88 -0.39 0.91 -11.62
CA SER A 88 -0.63 -0.35 -10.92
C SER A 88 -0.29 -1.61 -11.74
N ASP A 89 -0.13 -1.47 -13.05
CA ASP A 89 0.25 -2.52 -13.99
C ASP A 89 1.74 -2.52 -14.38
N GLY A 90 2.56 -1.62 -13.81
CA GLY A 90 4.00 -1.57 -13.99
C GLY A 90 4.51 -0.53 -15.00
N ALA A 91 3.62 0.15 -15.72
CA ALA A 91 4.00 1.18 -16.69
C ALA A 91 4.31 2.54 -16.02
N ASN A 92 4.83 3.50 -16.81
CA ASN A 92 5.08 4.88 -16.35
C ASN A 92 5.93 4.98 -15.08
N HIS A 93 6.90 4.08 -14.94
CA HIS A 93 7.79 4.02 -13.79
C HIS A 93 8.71 5.26 -13.69
N ARG A 94 8.85 5.80 -12.47
CA ARG A 94 9.83 6.85 -12.13
C ARG A 94 10.41 6.67 -10.74
N PHE A 95 11.69 7.01 -10.58
CA PHE A 95 12.32 7.13 -9.26
C PHE A 95 11.93 8.45 -8.59
N ILE A 96 11.70 8.41 -7.28
CA ILE A 96 11.45 9.56 -6.41
C ILE A 96 12.72 9.92 -5.62
N THR A 97 13.48 8.91 -5.20
CA THR A 97 14.77 9.10 -4.51
C THR A 97 15.92 8.58 -5.35
N ASN A 98 17.10 9.20 -5.23
CA ASN A 98 18.29 8.86 -6.01
C ASN A 98 19.09 7.64 -5.48
N GLY A 99 18.84 7.19 -4.25
CA GLY A 99 19.50 6.03 -3.63
C GLY A 99 20.74 6.36 -2.78
N GLN A 100 21.02 7.64 -2.52
CA GLN A 100 22.08 8.06 -1.58
C GLN A 100 21.72 7.73 -0.12
N ALA A 101 20.43 7.72 0.20
CA ALA A 101 19.87 7.26 1.47
C ALA A 101 18.90 6.12 1.19
N ILE A 102 18.81 5.16 2.12
CA ILE A 102 17.81 4.08 2.05
C ILE A 102 16.43 4.71 2.21
N ALA A 103 15.47 4.30 1.37
CA ALA A 103 14.05 4.58 1.54
C ALA A 103 13.29 3.28 1.83
N LEU A 104 12.33 3.30 2.75
CA LEU A 104 11.51 2.15 3.15
C LEU A 104 10.04 2.53 3.38
N THR A 105 9.18 1.51 3.29
CA THR A 105 7.76 1.54 3.73
C THR A 105 6.98 2.79 3.27
N PRO A 106 6.92 3.07 1.96
CA PRO A 106 6.17 4.22 1.46
C PRO A 106 4.66 4.03 1.63
N ARG A 107 3.91 5.12 1.73
CA ARG A 107 2.43 5.13 1.74
C ARG A 107 1.88 6.42 1.13
N PHE A 108 0.90 6.29 0.24
CA PHE A 108 0.19 7.44 -0.32
C PHE A 108 -0.68 8.13 0.72
N SER A 109 -0.79 9.46 0.62
CA SER A 109 -1.85 10.21 1.27
C SER A 109 -3.21 9.85 0.65
N PRO A 110 -4.32 9.97 1.39
CA PRO A 110 -5.66 9.62 0.90
C PRO A 110 -6.10 10.40 -0.35
N ASP A 111 -5.55 11.60 -0.55
CA ASP A 111 -5.81 12.49 -1.69
C ASP A 111 -4.83 12.29 -2.87
N TYR A 112 -3.95 11.29 -2.79
CA TYR A 112 -2.89 11.04 -3.77
C TYR A 112 -1.79 12.14 -3.87
N GLY A 113 -1.90 13.26 -3.15
CA GLY A 113 -1.00 14.40 -3.32
C GLY A 113 0.42 14.18 -2.80
N SER A 114 0.62 13.22 -1.89
CA SER A 114 1.86 13.03 -1.16
C SER A 114 2.18 11.56 -0.88
N LEU A 115 3.45 11.29 -0.60
CA LEU A 115 3.94 10.02 -0.04
C LEU A 115 4.58 10.26 1.32
N VAL A 116 4.23 9.44 2.31
CA VAL A 116 5.03 9.33 3.53
C VAL A 116 5.95 8.12 3.42
N TYR A 117 7.19 8.21 3.87
CA TYR A 117 8.16 7.12 3.84
C TYR A 117 9.22 7.29 4.92
N VAL A 118 9.95 6.21 5.22
CA VAL A 118 11.11 6.23 6.13
C VAL A 118 12.39 6.36 5.33
N SER A 119 13.35 7.14 5.82
CA SER A 119 14.68 7.21 5.23
C SER A 119 15.81 7.20 6.26
N TYR A 120 16.94 6.58 5.88
CA TYR A 120 18.16 6.52 6.68
C TYR A 120 19.10 7.65 6.25
N VAL A 121 19.01 8.78 6.95
CA VAL A 121 19.80 9.99 6.64
C VAL A 121 20.69 10.29 7.84
N GLN A 122 21.99 10.48 7.59
CA GLN A 122 22.98 10.80 8.62
C GLN A 122 22.97 9.81 9.82
N GLY A 123 22.83 8.51 9.53
CA GLY A 123 22.80 7.46 10.56
C GLY A 123 21.50 7.41 11.38
N ARG A 124 20.47 8.18 11.02
CA ARG A 124 19.18 8.21 11.71
C ARG A 124 18.04 7.78 10.80
N VAL A 125 17.12 7.02 11.37
CA VAL A 125 15.88 6.58 10.70
C VAL A 125 14.81 7.64 10.95
N ARG A 126 14.34 8.31 9.90
CA ARG A 126 13.43 9.46 9.97
C ARG A 126 12.26 9.32 9.01
N ILE A 127 11.14 9.96 9.34
CA ILE A 127 9.93 9.99 8.50
C ILE A 127 9.88 11.27 7.68
N PHE A 128 9.73 11.11 6.37
CA PHE A 128 9.59 12.20 5.42
C PHE A 128 8.24 12.16 4.73
N VAL A 129 7.72 13.34 4.39
CA VAL A 129 6.63 13.50 3.42
C VAL A 129 7.20 14.09 2.14
N TYR A 130 6.92 13.44 1.03
CA TYR A 130 7.23 13.87 -0.33
C TYR A 130 5.96 14.33 -1.03
N ASP A 131 5.93 15.57 -1.48
CA ASP A 131 4.85 16.12 -2.30
C ASP A 131 5.04 15.71 -3.76
N ILE A 132 4.04 15.04 -4.34
CA ILE A 132 4.14 14.41 -5.66
C ILE A 132 4.17 15.43 -6.79
N GLY A 133 3.48 16.57 -6.61
CA GLY A 133 3.35 17.61 -7.64
C GLY A 133 4.56 18.54 -7.71
N THR A 134 5.10 18.95 -6.56
CA THR A 134 6.23 19.88 -6.45
C THR A 134 7.58 19.19 -6.33
N GLY A 135 7.61 17.91 -5.94
CA GLY A 135 8.83 17.17 -5.68
C GLY A 135 9.54 17.55 -4.38
N LYS A 136 8.90 18.34 -3.51
CA LYS A 136 9.49 18.77 -2.23
C LYS A 136 9.40 17.68 -1.17
N GLN A 137 10.48 17.55 -0.40
CA GLN A 137 10.56 16.68 0.78
C GLN A 137 10.57 17.51 2.04
N ARG A 138 9.86 17.05 3.07
CA ARG A 138 9.93 17.63 4.41
C ARG A 138 9.99 16.56 5.48
N LEU A 139 10.69 16.86 6.56
CA LEU A 139 10.72 16.05 7.76
C LEU A 139 9.40 16.18 8.51
N VAL A 140 8.88 15.07 9.06
CA VAL A 140 7.62 15.07 9.82
C VAL A 140 7.86 15.30 11.30
N THR A 141 8.94 14.77 11.86
CA THR A 141 9.26 14.92 13.29
C THR A 141 10.76 15.01 13.51
N GLU A 142 11.17 15.86 14.45
CA GLU A 142 12.58 16.10 14.83
C GLU A 142 13.13 15.04 15.80
N SER A 143 12.35 14.00 16.11
CA SER A 143 12.77 12.93 17.04
C SER A 143 14.12 12.33 16.64
N THR A 144 14.99 12.14 17.63
CA THR A 144 16.28 11.46 17.45
C THR A 144 16.18 9.95 17.60
N ASN A 145 15.04 9.46 18.07
CA ASN A 145 14.76 8.05 18.26
C ASN A 145 14.42 7.37 16.94
N PRO A 146 14.77 6.09 16.73
CA PRO A 146 14.38 5.36 15.52
C PRO A 146 12.86 5.32 15.32
N THR A 147 12.42 5.64 14.09
CA THR A 147 11.00 5.65 13.69
C THR A 147 10.71 4.64 12.58
N PHE A 148 9.54 4.00 12.61
CA PHE A 148 9.18 2.92 11.67
C PHE A 148 7.74 3.03 11.18
N ALA A 149 7.46 2.38 10.04
CA ALA A 149 6.13 2.07 9.52
C ALA A 149 5.11 3.25 9.53
N PRO A 150 5.40 4.39 8.87
CA PRO A 150 4.50 5.53 8.83
C PRO A 150 3.25 5.24 7.97
N ARG A 151 2.10 5.78 8.40
CA ARG A 151 0.78 5.59 7.76
C ARG A 151 -0.05 6.86 7.91
N TRP A 152 -0.75 7.26 6.86
CA TRP A 152 -1.69 8.37 6.93
C TRP A 152 -2.97 7.98 7.69
N SER A 153 -3.57 8.94 8.39
CA SER A 153 -4.98 8.85 8.74
C SER A 153 -5.87 8.97 7.49
N PRO A 154 -7.09 8.40 7.47
CA PRO A 154 -7.96 8.44 6.30
C PRO A 154 -8.38 9.85 5.89
N ASP A 155 -8.40 10.79 6.84
CA ASP A 155 -8.67 12.21 6.61
C ASP A 155 -7.42 13.01 6.16
N GLY A 156 -6.25 12.37 6.08
CA GLY A 156 -4.97 12.98 5.71
C GLY A 156 -4.37 13.94 6.74
N ARG A 157 -4.97 14.11 7.93
CA ARG A 157 -4.55 15.13 8.90
C ARG A 157 -3.41 14.69 9.81
N SER A 158 -3.16 13.40 9.94
CA SER A 158 -2.19 12.83 10.86
C SER A 158 -1.38 11.70 10.22
N ILE A 159 -0.20 11.46 10.79
CA ILE A 159 0.66 10.32 10.48
C ILE A 159 0.79 9.46 11.74
N LEU A 160 0.39 8.20 11.63
CA LEU A 160 0.67 7.14 12.59
C LEU A 160 2.04 6.54 12.30
N PHE A 161 2.82 6.22 13.31
CA PHE A 161 4.12 5.59 13.16
C PHE A 161 4.55 4.93 14.47
N SER A 162 5.61 4.12 14.41
CA SER A 162 6.22 3.53 15.61
C SER A 162 7.52 4.23 15.95
N MET A 163 7.82 4.35 17.24
CA MET A 163 9.07 4.97 17.72
C MET A 163 9.66 4.12 18.84
N ALA A 164 10.95 3.82 18.72
CA ALA A 164 11.69 3.06 19.72
C ALA A 164 12.38 4.01 20.72
N ILE A 165 12.00 3.95 21.99
CA ILE A 165 12.58 4.75 23.07
C ILE A 165 13.06 3.81 24.17
N ALA A 166 14.35 3.93 24.54
CA ALA A 166 14.96 3.16 25.64
C ALA A 166 14.72 1.64 25.56
N GLY A 167 14.70 1.07 24.35
CA GLY A 167 14.52 -0.36 24.13
C GLY A 167 13.06 -0.84 23.99
N ASN A 168 12.07 0.02 24.22
CA ASN A 168 10.66 -0.27 23.95
C ASN A 168 10.21 0.42 22.66
N THR A 169 9.30 -0.19 21.90
CA THR A 169 8.68 0.46 20.73
C THR A 169 7.20 0.64 21.00
N ASP A 170 6.72 1.85 20.80
CA ASP A 170 5.30 2.19 20.93
C ASP A 170 4.78 2.86 19.66
N ILE A 171 3.45 2.94 19.57
CA ILE A 171 2.76 3.63 18.49
C ILE A 171 2.54 5.08 18.86
N TYR A 172 2.82 5.97 17.91
CA TYR A 172 2.68 7.41 18.03
C TYR A 172 1.86 7.97 16.86
N ARG A 173 1.25 9.12 17.10
CA ARG A 173 0.60 9.95 16.08
C ARG A 173 1.20 11.34 16.09
N VAL A 174 1.39 11.93 14.91
CA VAL A 174 1.84 13.31 14.74
C VAL A 174 0.98 14.00 13.68
N PRO A 175 0.72 15.32 13.77
CA PRO A 175 0.07 16.04 12.68
C PRO A 175 0.80 15.81 11.36
N ALA A 176 0.07 15.71 10.26
CA ALA A 176 0.64 15.51 8.95
C ALA A 176 1.61 16.63 8.60
N SER A 177 1.31 17.88 8.98
CA SER A 177 2.19 19.06 8.86
C SER A 177 3.51 18.95 9.62
N GLY A 178 3.64 17.96 10.51
CA GLY A 178 4.74 17.78 11.43
C GLY A 178 4.46 18.39 12.80
N GLY A 179 5.32 18.07 13.78
CA GLY A 179 5.23 18.59 15.14
C GLY A 179 5.60 17.57 16.21
N VAL A 180 5.07 17.78 17.42
CA VAL A 180 5.30 16.91 18.58
C VAL A 180 4.41 15.67 18.48
N PRO A 181 4.99 14.46 18.52
CA PRO A 181 4.20 13.22 18.51
C PRO A 181 3.47 12.96 19.83
N VAL A 182 2.30 12.36 19.74
CA VAL A 182 1.49 11.85 20.87
C VAL A 182 1.60 10.33 20.90
N ARG A 183 1.97 9.77 22.06
CA ARG A 183 2.06 8.32 22.29
C ARG A 183 0.66 7.72 22.46
N LEU A 184 0.36 6.62 21.77
CA LEU A 184 -0.94 5.92 21.79
C LEU A 184 -0.89 4.58 22.56
N THR A 185 0.28 3.96 22.66
CA THR A 185 0.46 2.71 23.42
C THR A 185 1.53 2.87 24.49
N THR A 186 1.38 2.15 25.60
CA THR A 186 2.32 2.18 26.74
C THR A 186 2.55 0.80 27.32
N SER A 187 2.27 -0.24 26.54
CA SER A 187 2.41 -1.62 27.02
C SER A 187 3.89 -2.01 27.10
N PRO A 188 4.27 -2.96 27.97
CA PRO A 188 5.65 -3.44 28.06
C PRO A 188 6.06 -4.39 26.90
N GLY A 189 5.28 -4.42 25.82
CA GLY A 189 5.59 -5.15 24.59
C GLY A 189 5.98 -4.22 23.45
N ILE A 190 6.57 -4.78 22.41
CA ILE A 190 6.92 -4.09 21.17
C ILE A 190 5.66 -3.90 20.34
N ASP A 191 5.16 -2.66 20.30
CA ASP A 191 4.01 -2.26 19.49
C ASP A 191 4.50 -1.59 18.18
N VAL A 192 4.18 -2.21 17.04
CA VAL A 192 4.67 -1.78 15.72
C VAL A 192 3.54 -1.54 14.73
N GLY A 193 3.74 -0.51 13.89
CA GLY A 193 3.02 -0.31 12.64
C GLY A 193 1.51 -0.24 12.77
N GLY A 194 0.84 -0.69 11.70
CA GLY A 194 -0.60 -0.71 11.61
C GLY A 194 -1.20 0.06 10.44
N SER A 195 -2.49 0.31 10.52
CA SER A 195 -3.21 1.26 9.68
C SER A 195 -4.52 1.65 10.38
N TYR A 196 -5.12 2.75 9.94
CA TYR A 196 -6.46 3.10 10.39
C TYR A 196 -7.51 2.26 9.68
N ALA A 197 -8.61 1.99 10.37
CA ALA A 197 -9.87 1.66 9.71
C ALA A 197 -10.29 2.80 8.76
N PRO A 198 -11.00 2.53 7.65
CA PRO A 198 -11.33 3.54 6.65
C PRO A 198 -12.21 4.68 7.20
N ASP A 199 -12.97 4.42 8.27
CA ASP A 199 -13.77 5.42 8.97
C ASP A 199 -12.95 6.28 9.95
N GLY A 200 -11.67 5.96 10.15
CA GLY A 200 -10.76 6.64 11.07
C GLY A 200 -11.02 6.37 12.56
N THR A 201 -11.96 5.50 12.92
CA THR A 201 -12.36 5.30 14.33
C THR A 201 -11.44 4.34 15.08
N LYS A 202 -10.77 3.44 14.35
CA LYS A 202 -9.92 2.38 14.89
C LYS A 202 -8.56 2.34 14.23
N ILE A 203 -7.60 1.74 14.93
CA ILE A 203 -6.26 1.44 14.45
C ILE A 203 -6.03 -0.06 14.64
N VAL A 204 -5.58 -0.75 13.60
CA VAL A 204 -5.00 -2.09 13.72
C VAL A 204 -3.49 -1.97 13.86
N PHE A 205 -2.85 -2.81 14.66
CA PHE A 205 -1.40 -2.84 14.86
C PHE A 205 -0.93 -4.23 15.32
N GLU A 206 0.38 -4.45 15.37
CA GLU A 206 0.96 -5.68 15.93
C GLU A 206 1.60 -5.42 17.29
N SER A 207 1.52 -6.41 18.18
CA SER A 207 2.14 -6.37 19.50
C SER A 207 2.60 -7.75 19.94
N ASP A 208 3.76 -7.83 20.59
CA ASP A 208 4.25 -9.06 21.23
C ASP A 208 3.92 -9.16 22.72
N ARG A 209 3.12 -8.23 23.27
CA ARG A 209 2.76 -8.15 24.70
C ARG A 209 2.13 -9.42 25.28
N SER A 210 1.63 -10.32 24.42
CA SER A 210 1.04 -11.61 24.78
C SER A 210 1.99 -12.80 24.57
N GLY A 211 3.31 -12.56 24.55
CA GLY A 211 4.37 -13.57 24.44
C GLY A 211 4.84 -13.87 23.02
N SER A 212 4.03 -13.58 22.00
CA SER A 212 4.42 -13.60 20.59
C SER A 212 3.71 -12.47 19.84
N GLN A 213 4.24 -12.09 18.66
CA GLN A 213 3.70 -11.03 17.81
C GLN A 213 2.31 -11.41 17.28
N GLN A 214 1.31 -10.62 17.64
CA GLN A 214 -0.11 -10.82 17.36
C GLN A 214 -0.74 -9.52 16.88
N ILE A 215 -1.90 -9.59 16.23
CA ILE A 215 -2.66 -8.42 15.78
C ILE A 215 -3.60 -7.95 16.88
N TYR A 216 -3.60 -6.64 17.08
CA TYR A 216 -4.46 -5.91 18.00
C TYR A 216 -5.21 -4.81 17.26
N VAL A 217 -6.36 -4.44 17.81
CA VAL A 217 -7.14 -3.27 17.41
C VAL A 217 -7.31 -2.35 18.62
N MET A 218 -7.28 -1.05 18.38
CA MET A 218 -7.59 -0.03 19.38
C MET A 218 -8.46 1.07 18.77
N ASN A 219 -9.07 1.88 19.61
CA ASN A 219 -9.68 3.14 19.18
C ASN A 219 -8.58 4.09 18.69
N ALA A 220 -8.93 5.05 17.81
CA ALA A 220 -7.97 5.99 17.24
C ALA A 220 -7.29 6.90 18.27
N ASP A 221 -7.81 7.00 19.49
CA ASP A 221 -7.20 7.71 20.62
C ASP A 221 -6.22 6.84 21.44
N GLY A 222 -6.08 5.56 21.11
CA GLY A 222 -5.22 4.59 21.80
C GLY A 222 -5.93 3.75 22.86
N SER A 223 -7.19 4.05 23.19
CA SER A 223 -7.98 3.30 24.17
C SER A 223 -8.54 1.98 23.60
N GLY A 224 -9.06 1.10 24.46
CA GLY A 224 -9.79 -0.09 24.03
C GLY A 224 -8.93 -1.10 23.24
N GLN A 225 -7.66 -1.26 23.62
CA GLN A 225 -6.73 -2.16 22.94
C GLN A 225 -7.14 -3.62 23.17
N GLN A 226 -7.43 -4.35 22.10
CA GLN A 226 -7.88 -5.74 22.13
C GLN A 226 -7.10 -6.59 21.13
N ARG A 227 -6.75 -7.81 21.52
CA ARG A 227 -6.16 -8.80 20.61
C ARG A 227 -7.25 -9.38 19.72
N ILE A 228 -6.96 -9.57 18.43
CA ILE A 228 -7.92 -10.17 17.47
C ILE A 228 -7.38 -11.44 16.79
N SER A 229 -6.07 -11.67 16.76
CA SER A 229 -5.52 -12.91 16.20
C SER A 229 -5.30 -13.96 17.30
N HIS A 230 -5.81 -15.18 17.11
CA HIS A 230 -5.73 -16.25 18.13
C HIS A 230 -5.11 -17.56 17.63
N GLY A 231 -4.81 -17.67 16.34
CA GLY A 231 -4.17 -18.87 15.79
C GLY A 231 -2.68 -18.97 16.10
N GLY A 232 -2.07 -20.08 15.68
CA GLY A 232 -0.61 -20.30 15.82
C GLY A 232 0.23 -19.44 14.88
N GLY A 233 1.49 -19.22 15.24
CA GLY A 233 2.46 -18.41 14.49
C GLY A 233 2.53 -16.95 14.96
N ARG A 234 3.26 -16.13 14.19
CA ARG A 234 3.34 -14.67 14.36
C ARG A 234 2.54 -13.97 13.28
N TYR A 235 1.98 -12.81 13.62
CA TYR A 235 1.12 -12.02 12.76
C TYR A 235 1.70 -10.62 12.63
N ALA A 236 2.14 -10.26 11.42
CA ALA A 236 2.91 -9.06 11.16
C ALA A 236 2.26 -8.16 10.10
N THR A 237 2.64 -6.89 10.08
CA THR A 237 2.29 -5.87 9.08
C THR A 237 0.79 -5.82 8.75
N PRO A 238 -0.11 -5.63 9.74
CA PRO A 238 -1.53 -5.60 9.48
C PRO A 238 -1.96 -4.33 8.72
N GLU A 239 -2.85 -4.48 7.72
CA GLU A 239 -3.42 -3.40 6.92
C GLU A 239 -4.94 -3.57 6.78
N TRP A 240 -5.70 -2.56 7.21
CA TRP A 240 -7.16 -2.53 7.12
C TRP A 240 -7.59 -2.35 5.67
N SER A 241 -8.57 -3.15 5.25
CA SER A 241 -9.22 -3.00 3.94
C SER A 241 -9.86 -1.61 3.82
N PRO A 242 -9.80 -0.95 2.66
CA PRO A 242 -10.52 0.30 2.42
C PRO A 242 -12.05 0.13 2.52
N ARG A 243 -12.55 -1.11 2.48
CA ARG A 243 -13.97 -1.45 2.70
C ARG A 243 -14.32 -1.65 4.18
N GLY A 244 -13.34 -1.74 5.07
CA GLY A 244 -13.52 -1.89 6.50
C GLY A 244 -13.83 -3.32 6.98
N ASP A 245 -14.08 -4.24 6.04
CA ASP A 245 -14.59 -5.59 6.29
C ASP A 245 -13.51 -6.64 6.61
N LEU A 246 -12.24 -6.35 6.28
CA LEU A 246 -11.12 -7.27 6.44
C LEU A 246 -9.86 -6.53 6.90
N ILE A 247 -8.95 -7.29 7.51
CA ILE A 247 -7.58 -6.90 7.83
C ILE A 247 -6.65 -7.90 7.15
N ALA A 248 -5.78 -7.42 6.26
CA ALA A 248 -4.71 -8.23 5.69
C ALA A 248 -3.48 -8.20 6.58
N PHE A 249 -2.69 -9.28 6.58
CA PHE A 249 -1.47 -9.37 7.36
C PHE A 249 -0.52 -10.41 6.79
N THR A 250 0.72 -10.37 7.25
CA THR A 250 1.74 -11.39 7.01
C THR A 250 1.70 -12.41 8.13
N LYS A 251 1.40 -13.67 7.81
CA LYS A 251 1.43 -14.80 8.73
C LYS A 251 2.77 -15.50 8.65
N ILE A 252 3.46 -15.63 9.78
CA ILE A 252 4.78 -16.26 9.90
C ILE A 252 4.64 -17.54 10.73
N ALA A 253 4.69 -18.69 10.05
CA ALA A 253 4.54 -20.01 10.65
C ALA A 253 5.44 -21.03 9.93
N GLY A 254 6.74 -20.75 9.90
CA GLY A 254 7.71 -21.41 9.02
C GLY A 254 8.00 -20.49 7.83
N ASP A 255 7.11 -20.53 6.85
CA ASP A 255 7.08 -19.59 5.72
C ASP A 255 6.28 -18.32 6.06
N PHE A 256 6.38 -17.29 5.21
CA PHE A 256 5.64 -16.03 5.34
C PHE A 256 4.58 -15.99 4.24
N ASN A 257 3.34 -15.78 4.65
CA ASN A 257 2.17 -15.84 3.77
C ASN A 257 1.29 -14.61 3.96
N ILE A 258 0.61 -14.17 2.91
CA ILE A 258 -0.44 -13.17 3.04
C ILE A 258 -1.73 -13.85 3.47
N ALA A 259 -2.35 -13.31 4.51
CA ALA A 259 -3.60 -13.79 5.06
C ALA A 259 -4.54 -12.62 5.36
N VAL A 260 -5.82 -12.92 5.56
CA VAL A 260 -6.83 -11.95 5.97
C VAL A 260 -7.70 -12.53 7.08
N LEU A 261 -8.25 -11.66 7.93
CA LEU A 261 -9.27 -11.98 8.94
C LEU A 261 -10.28 -10.82 9.02
N THR A 262 -11.42 -11.04 9.66
CA THR A 262 -12.40 -9.98 9.95
C THR A 262 -11.95 -9.13 11.15
N PRO A 263 -12.38 -7.85 11.28
CA PRO A 263 -11.97 -6.98 12.39
C PRO A 263 -12.25 -7.48 13.81
N ASP A 264 -13.16 -8.45 13.96
CA ASP A 264 -13.47 -9.14 15.21
C ASP A 264 -12.58 -10.37 15.47
N GLY A 265 -11.64 -10.68 14.57
CA GLY A 265 -10.73 -11.83 14.67
C GLY A 265 -11.23 -13.11 14.01
N GLY A 266 -12.44 -13.10 13.44
CA GLY A 266 -13.01 -14.26 12.75
C GLY A 266 -12.47 -14.50 11.35
N ASN A 267 -12.93 -15.60 10.73
CA ASN A 267 -12.74 -15.92 9.31
C ASN A 267 -11.30 -15.79 8.78
N GLU A 268 -10.32 -16.16 9.61
CA GLU A 268 -8.92 -16.15 9.18
C GLU A 268 -8.71 -17.09 7.98
N ARG A 269 -8.14 -16.56 6.90
CA ARG A 269 -7.79 -17.34 5.70
C ARG A 269 -6.44 -16.91 5.13
N ILE A 270 -5.66 -17.90 4.71
CA ILE A 270 -4.39 -17.70 4.02
C ILE A 270 -4.66 -17.57 2.51
N LEU A 271 -4.12 -16.53 1.89
CA LEU A 271 -4.31 -16.21 0.47
C LEU A 271 -3.13 -16.64 -0.41
N THR A 272 -1.93 -16.73 0.15
CA THR A 272 -0.73 -17.12 -0.60
C THR A 272 0.01 -18.27 0.08
N ARG A 273 0.83 -18.99 -0.69
CA ARG A 273 1.68 -20.09 -0.20
C ARG A 273 3.11 -19.95 -0.70
N GLY A 274 3.64 -18.73 -0.55
CA GLY A 274 4.99 -18.37 -0.95
C GLY A 274 6.04 -18.65 0.12
N TRP A 275 7.29 -18.32 -0.19
CA TRP A 275 8.41 -18.47 0.76
C TRP A 275 8.48 -17.30 1.76
N GLN A 276 8.55 -16.08 1.24
CA GLN A 276 8.68 -14.85 2.02
C GLN A 276 7.72 -13.78 1.49
N ASP A 277 6.41 -14.01 1.62
CA ASP A 277 5.38 -13.06 1.20
C ASP A 277 5.06 -12.09 2.33
N GLU A 278 5.31 -10.80 2.11
CA GLU A 278 5.34 -9.81 3.18
C GLU A 278 4.72 -8.47 2.79
N ALA A 279 4.32 -7.71 3.81
CA ALA A 279 3.81 -6.34 3.73
C ALA A 279 2.65 -6.16 2.72
N PRO A 280 1.48 -6.76 2.99
CA PRO A 280 0.33 -6.63 2.11
C PRO A 280 -0.14 -5.17 2.01
N THR A 281 -0.68 -4.80 0.85
CA THR A 281 -1.36 -3.51 0.62
C THR A 281 -2.57 -3.68 -0.28
N TRP A 282 -3.66 -3.00 0.04
CA TRP A 282 -4.95 -3.16 -0.65
C TRP A 282 -5.07 -2.30 -1.90
N SER A 283 -5.64 -2.86 -2.98
CA SER A 283 -6.22 -2.05 -4.04
C SER A 283 -7.28 -1.10 -3.46
N PRO A 284 -7.54 0.07 -4.07
CA PRO A 284 -8.45 1.08 -3.52
C PRO A 284 -9.89 0.59 -3.33
N ASN A 285 -10.30 -0.46 -4.05
CA ASN A 285 -11.61 -1.09 -3.89
C ASN A 285 -11.61 -2.30 -2.93
N GLY A 286 -10.47 -2.66 -2.33
CA GLY A 286 -10.36 -3.76 -1.37
C GLY A 286 -10.55 -5.17 -1.96
N ARG A 287 -10.32 -5.36 -3.26
CA ARG A 287 -10.52 -6.65 -3.96
C ARG A 287 -9.24 -7.41 -4.27
N VAL A 288 -8.11 -6.71 -4.32
CA VAL A 288 -6.79 -7.28 -4.65
C VAL A 288 -5.81 -6.81 -3.61
N LEU A 289 -4.88 -7.69 -3.24
CA LEU A 289 -3.75 -7.36 -2.39
C LEU A 289 -2.47 -7.42 -3.23
N GLN A 290 -1.62 -6.42 -3.06
CA GLN A 290 -0.22 -6.47 -3.45
C GLN A 290 0.65 -6.79 -2.24
N PHE A 291 1.79 -7.43 -2.49
CA PHE A 291 2.78 -7.78 -1.48
C PHE A 291 4.13 -7.93 -2.17
N PHE A 292 5.20 -8.11 -1.41
CA PHE A 292 6.48 -8.50 -1.99
C PHE A 292 6.88 -9.91 -1.58
N ARG A 293 7.56 -10.61 -2.49
CA ARG A 293 8.13 -11.94 -2.29
C ARG A 293 9.63 -11.88 -2.43
N THR A 294 10.37 -12.35 -1.44
CA THR A 294 11.83 -12.50 -1.51
C THR A 294 12.21 -13.95 -1.82
N SER A 295 13.01 -14.16 -2.87
CA SER A 295 13.48 -15.51 -3.19
C SER A 295 14.61 -16.00 -2.26
N GLN A 296 14.75 -17.33 -2.15
CA GLN A 296 15.76 -17.97 -1.31
C GLN A 296 17.20 -17.68 -1.78
N GLY A 297 18.15 -17.91 -0.87
CA GLY A 297 19.59 -17.87 -1.15
C GLY A 297 20.24 -16.49 -1.02
N SER A 298 21.56 -16.47 -1.18
CA SER A 298 22.41 -15.27 -1.09
C SER A 298 22.21 -14.30 -2.27
N SER A 299 21.74 -14.81 -3.41
CA SER A 299 21.35 -14.03 -4.59
C SER A 299 19.86 -13.66 -4.62
N GLY A 300 19.09 -14.05 -3.59
CA GLY A 300 17.64 -13.87 -3.55
C GLY A 300 17.21 -12.42 -3.74
N VAL A 301 16.15 -12.19 -4.53
CA VAL A 301 15.65 -10.85 -4.89
C VAL A 301 14.20 -10.68 -4.48
N SER A 302 13.82 -9.44 -4.16
CA SER A 302 12.44 -9.06 -3.87
C SER A 302 11.71 -8.74 -5.17
N GLN A 303 10.48 -9.20 -5.30
CA GLN A 303 9.59 -8.90 -6.43
C GLN A 303 8.21 -8.50 -5.89
N VAL A 304 7.52 -7.63 -6.62
CA VAL A 304 6.14 -7.26 -6.30
C VAL A 304 5.19 -8.28 -6.91
N TRP A 305 4.23 -8.76 -6.13
CA TRP A 305 3.20 -9.71 -6.51
C TRP A 305 1.83 -9.17 -6.13
N GLN A 306 0.79 -9.74 -6.73
CA GLN A 306 -0.58 -9.50 -6.32
C GLN A 306 -1.39 -10.78 -6.31
N VAL A 307 -2.45 -10.81 -5.51
CA VAL A 307 -3.42 -11.89 -5.41
C VAL A 307 -4.81 -11.30 -5.15
N ASP A 308 -5.86 -11.92 -5.71
CA ASP A 308 -7.23 -11.56 -5.39
C ASP A 308 -7.69 -12.23 -4.08
N LEU A 309 -8.87 -11.83 -3.58
CA LEU A 309 -9.40 -12.37 -2.33
C LEU A 309 -9.73 -13.87 -2.32
N THR A 310 -9.80 -14.53 -3.48
CA THR A 310 -9.94 -16.00 -3.56
C THR A 310 -8.63 -16.73 -3.30
N GLY A 311 -7.48 -16.05 -3.40
CA GLY A 311 -6.16 -16.67 -3.29
C GLY A 311 -5.73 -17.43 -4.56
N VAL A 312 -6.46 -17.27 -5.68
CA VAL A 312 -6.22 -18.07 -6.91
C VAL A 312 -5.50 -17.26 -7.99
N ASN A 313 -5.88 -16.00 -8.21
CA ASN A 313 -5.30 -15.15 -9.24
C ASN A 313 -4.02 -14.46 -8.74
N GLU A 314 -3.03 -15.29 -8.39
CA GLU A 314 -1.72 -14.84 -7.96
C GLU A 314 -0.82 -14.57 -9.18
N ARG A 315 -0.23 -13.37 -9.27
CA ARG A 315 0.69 -13.02 -10.35
C ARG A 315 1.72 -11.97 -9.94
N ARG A 316 2.91 -12.07 -10.55
CA ARG A 316 3.96 -11.08 -10.42
C ARG A 316 3.62 -9.79 -11.17
N ILE A 317 3.91 -8.65 -10.58
CA ILE A 317 3.88 -7.34 -11.24
C ILE A 317 5.23 -7.08 -11.93
N PRO A 318 5.24 -6.69 -13.21
CA PRO A 318 6.46 -6.26 -13.87
C PRO A 318 7.04 -5.00 -13.22
N THR A 319 8.29 -5.07 -12.77
CA THR A 319 9.06 -3.95 -12.24
C THR A 319 10.38 -3.84 -13.00
N PRO A 320 10.90 -2.63 -13.30
CA PRO A 320 12.19 -2.49 -14.01
C PRO A 320 13.39 -3.07 -13.25
N LEU A 321 13.31 -3.09 -11.91
CA LEU A 321 14.29 -3.66 -11.00
C LEU A 321 13.58 -4.56 -9.99
N SER A 322 14.33 -5.20 -9.08
CA SER A 322 13.75 -5.83 -7.89
C SER A 322 12.92 -4.81 -7.09
N GLY A 323 11.93 -5.29 -6.34
CA GLY A 323 10.97 -4.43 -5.66
C GLY A 323 10.44 -5.03 -4.36
N SER A 324 10.36 -4.20 -3.33
CA SER A 324 9.79 -4.51 -2.01
C SER A 324 8.84 -3.41 -1.53
N ASP A 325 8.18 -3.65 -0.40
CA ASP A 325 7.34 -2.67 0.31
C ASP A 325 6.33 -1.92 -0.60
N PRO A 326 5.46 -2.62 -1.36
CA PRO A 326 4.48 -1.95 -2.18
C PRO A 326 3.49 -1.15 -1.33
N ALA A 327 2.93 -0.13 -1.95
CA ALA A 327 1.88 0.72 -1.40
C ALA A 327 0.94 1.10 -2.53
N TRP A 328 -0.25 0.49 -2.55
CA TRP A 328 -1.25 0.82 -3.56
C TRP A 328 -1.89 2.17 -3.21
N GLY A 329 -1.90 3.08 -4.17
CA GLY A 329 -2.53 4.39 -4.00
C GLY A 329 -4.04 4.35 -4.23
N PRO A 330 -4.75 5.43 -3.82
CA PRO A 330 -6.13 5.66 -4.24
C PRO A 330 -6.21 5.82 -5.77
N LEU A 331 -7.44 5.89 -6.27
CA LEU A 331 -7.68 6.30 -7.66
C LEU A 331 -7.10 7.70 -7.91
N LEU A 332 -6.60 7.91 -9.13
CA LEU A 332 -6.06 9.21 -9.53
C LEU A 332 -7.19 10.27 -9.61
N PRO A 333 -6.98 11.47 -9.04
CA PRO A 333 -7.97 12.56 -9.07
C PRO A 333 -8.24 13.10 -10.47
#